data_AF-A0A350QQ25-F1
#
_entry.id   AF-A0A350QQ25-F1
#
_cell.length_a   1.000
_cell.length_b   1.000
_cell.length_c   1.000
_cell.angle_alpha   90.00
_cell.angle_beta   90.00
_cell.angle_gamma   90.00
#
_symmetry.space_group_name_H-M   'P 1'
#
loop_
_entity.id
_entity.type
_entity.pdbx_description
1 polymer ?
#
loop_
_entity_poly.entity_id
_entity_poly.type
_entity_poly.pdbx_seq_one_letter_code
_entity_poly.pdbx_strand_id
1 'polypeptide(L)'
;MSTTSRTLRVSSRLRRDILLMATCGSFALLSGCQENADLANSRKAAEELQKISKEYTNELADLTHDSDINQVASRLEGFARSAKSVSGTSAEQKKTATTLSATIASAAGGLRATEYTQIELDQMARRNMIATRTSSAMIIAAGAIERSDTSFTEAGNGMAMERESLKVQSEEISERLSEHQSNAAQLRQQQQRTSQQLDQMTLDAARLGRQAKDSGPIEAYPLIEESAEIRSRMIPVKAKVADAETQLALIEPQVASTNTERTNITSMIEATIRAERNIALMGEAVTAAGEAGKQRAATETREVERLVAEYMAVETDTARPVFESAMNNLEQAQRSGNSKAARALASGASRMIGDLQAMRSNGALAEARLFSTLAGAAGMTGISADEWNAKATSAMGVAETARDAARTAYQDALDKLAAAGGLEATRTKIEQLMNALDGARIENDSADMAPPPMNAQTSAPAAMPGASGAGAGSGFMGMGSRGFDSPEALLEGLVSIQNASAGGTPPPGAMRDIMGMMYLEDPQVLMQNQ
;
A
#
# COMPACT_ATOMS: atom_id res chain seq x y z
N MET A 1 -6.67 15.32 -19.15
CA MET A 1 -6.69 16.21 -20.34
C MET A 1 -5.68 15.87 -21.45
N SER A 2 -4.77 14.90 -21.28
CA SER A 2 -3.78 14.52 -22.32
C SER A 2 -4.26 13.39 -23.27
N THR A 3 -5.16 12.52 -22.82
CA THR A 3 -5.68 11.36 -23.57
C THR A 3 -6.60 11.74 -24.73
N THR A 4 -7.46 12.76 -24.54
CA THR A 4 -8.42 13.24 -25.54
C THR A 4 -7.74 13.78 -26.81
N SER A 5 -6.55 14.37 -26.67
CA SER A 5 -5.77 14.95 -27.78
C SER A 5 -5.12 13.89 -28.68
N ARG A 6 -4.78 12.71 -28.14
CA ARG A 6 -4.19 11.61 -28.92
C ARG A 6 -5.24 10.79 -29.67
N THR A 7 -6.41 10.53 -29.07
CA THR A 7 -7.56 9.89 -29.74
C THR A 7 -8.11 10.72 -30.91
N LEU A 8 -8.01 12.06 -30.83
CA LEU A 8 -8.35 12.99 -31.91
C LEU A 8 -7.43 12.88 -33.16
N ARG A 9 -6.19 12.42 -33.01
CA ARG A 9 -5.25 12.29 -34.15
C ARG A 9 -5.35 10.93 -34.84
N VAL A 10 -5.68 9.88 -34.11
CA VAL A 10 -5.84 8.52 -34.69
C VAL A 10 -7.15 8.44 -35.47
N SER A 11 -8.26 8.93 -34.90
CA SER A 11 -9.56 8.98 -35.58
C SER A 11 -9.54 9.88 -36.82
N SER A 12 -8.84 11.02 -36.79
CA SER A 12 -8.76 11.91 -37.96
C SER A 12 -7.87 11.35 -39.09
N ARG A 13 -6.80 10.60 -38.77
CA ARG A 13 -5.98 9.90 -39.78
C ARG A 13 -6.71 8.71 -40.40
N LEU A 14 -7.36 7.87 -39.58
CA LEU A 14 -8.13 6.73 -40.07
C LEU A 14 -9.34 7.19 -40.91
N ARG A 15 -10.03 8.27 -40.49
CA ARG A 15 -11.08 8.93 -41.29
C ARG A 15 -10.52 9.42 -42.63
N ARG A 16 -9.32 10.01 -42.66
CA ARG A 16 -8.67 10.47 -43.90
C ARG A 16 -8.34 9.31 -44.83
N ASP A 17 -7.81 8.21 -44.29
CA ASP A 17 -7.42 7.03 -45.07
C ASP A 17 -8.65 6.28 -45.61
N ILE A 18 -9.74 6.18 -44.82
CA ILE A 18 -11.05 5.64 -45.25
C ILE A 18 -11.68 6.52 -46.34
N LEU A 19 -11.64 7.86 -46.18
CA LEU A 19 -12.16 8.80 -47.17
C LEU A 19 -11.37 8.74 -48.49
N LEU A 20 -10.03 8.57 -48.41
CA LEU A 20 -9.17 8.43 -49.58
C LEU A 20 -9.49 7.14 -50.37
N MET A 21 -9.72 6.03 -49.67
CA MET A 21 -10.13 4.75 -50.26
C MET A 21 -11.51 4.86 -50.93
N ALA A 22 -12.47 5.55 -50.32
CA ALA A 22 -13.82 5.76 -50.85
C ALA A 22 -13.82 6.57 -52.16
N THR A 23 -12.99 7.61 -52.25
CA THR A 23 -12.93 8.48 -53.44
C THR A 23 -12.35 7.80 -54.69
N CYS A 24 -11.50 6.78 -54.54
CA CYS A 24 -10.86 6.10 -55.67
C CYS A 24 -11.76 5.05 -56.36
N GLY A 25 -12.88 4.63 -55.75
CA GLY A 25 -13.77 3.60 -56.29
C GLY A 25 -14.86 4.09 -57.25
N SER A 26 -15.05 5.40 -57.41
CA SER A 26 -16.30 5.98 -57.96
C SER A 26 -16.30 6.24 -59.47
N PHE A 27 -15.22 5.98 -60.22
CA PHE A 27 -15.15 6.35 -61.64
C PHE A 27 -14.62 5.22 -62.53
N ALA A 28 -15.50 4.33 -63.01
CA ALA A 28 -15.43 3.65 -64.33
C ALA A 28 -16.49 2.54 -64.42
N LEU A 29 -17.76 2.88 -64.73
CA LEU A 29 -18.83 1.88 -64.86
C LEU A 29 -19.51 1.79 -66.23
N LEU A 30 -19.02 2.49 -67.28
CA LEU A 30 -19.74 2.53 -68.56
C LEU A 30 -18.80 2.47 -69.78
N SER A 31 -18.41 1.26 -70.19
CA SER A 31 -18.06 0.99 -71.60
C SER A 31 -18.04 -0.51 -71.90
N GLY A 32 -19.09 -1.02 -72.57
CA GLY A 32 -19.12 -2.38 -73.12
C GLY A 32 -20.55 -2.86 -73.43
N CYS A 33 -21.00 -2.66 -74.67
CA CYS A 33 -22.33 -3.01 -75.17
C CYS A 33 -22.43 -4.46 -75.66
N GLN A 34 -23.51 -5.18 -75.30
CA GLN A 34 -24.13 -6.24 -76.12
C GLN A 34 -25.59 -6.51 -75.68
N GLU A 35 -26.44 -6.81 -76.68
CA GLU A 35 -27.88 -7.13 -76.82
C GLU A 35 -28.94 -7.06 -75.68
N ASN A 36 -30.19 -6.85 -76.11
CA ASN A 36 -31.26 -6.08 -75.43
C ASN A 36 -31.89 -6.67 -74.14
N ALA A 37 -31.71 -7.95 -73.80
CA ALA A 37 -32.19 -8.51 -72.52
C ALA A 37 -31.12 -8.45 -71.42
N ASP A 38 -29.86 -8.70 -71.78
CA ASP A 38 -28.70 -8.53 -70.91
C ASP A 38 -28.42 -7.05 -70.64
N LEU A 39 -28.75 -6.16 -71.57
CA LEU A 39 -28.64 -4.71 -71.39
C LEU A 39 -29.55 -4.18 -70.27
N ALA A 40 -30.78 -4.68 -70.16
CA ALA A 40 -31.72 -4.24 -69.13
C ALA A 40 -31.29 -4.70 -67.73
N ASN A 41 -30.88 -5.98 -67.61
CA ASN A 41 -30.34 -6.52 -66.37
C ASN A 41 -29.01 -5.85 -65.98
N SER A 42 -28.16 -5.57 -66.96
CA SER A 42 -26.89 -4.85 -66.81
C SER A 42 -27.10 -3.41 -66.34
N ARG A 43 -28.07 -2.68 -66.93
CA ARG A 43 -28.42 -1.32 -66.49
C ARG A 43 -28.95 -1.30 -65.07
N LYS A 44 -29.85 -2.23 -64.73
CA LYS A 44 -30.40 -2.35 -63.38
C LYS A 44 -29.29 -2.64 -62.35
N ALA A 45 -28.38 -3.56 -62.65
CA ALA A 45 -27.23 -3.84 -61.78
C ALA A 45 -26.31 -2.60 -61.62
N ALA A 46 -26.08 -1.83 -62.68
CA ALA A 46 -25.30 -0.60 -62.62
C ALA A 46 -25.98 0.50 -61.77
N GLU A 47 -27.30 0.67 -61.92
CA GLU A 47 -28.10 1.61 -61.12
C GLU A 47 -28.09 1.23 -59.63
N GLU A 48 -28.23 -0.06 -59.32
CA GLU A 48 -28.16 -0.58 -57.95
C GLU A 48 -26.78 -0.32 -57.32
N LEU A 49 -25.68 -0.62 -58.05
CA LEU A 49 -24.32 -0.34 -57.57
C LEU A 49 -24.07 1.15 -57.37
N GLN A 50 -24.56 2.01 -58.27
CA GLN A 50 -24.43 3.45 -58.14
C GLN A 50 -25.22 3.98 -56.94
N LYS A 51 -26.43 3.45 -56.71
CA LYS A 51 -27.23 3.78 -55.53
C LYS A 51 -26.51 3.40 -54.24
N ILE A 52 -26.02 2.17 -54.14
CA ILE A 52 -25.26 1.69 -52.96
C ILE A 52 -24.02 2.56 -52.75
N SER A 53 -23.27 2.88 -53.81
CA SER A 53 -22.10 3.75 -53.72
C SER A 53 -22.47 5.14 -53.20
N LYS A 54 -23.59 5.71 -53.64
CA LYS A 54 -24.05 7.03 -53.21
C LYS A 54 -24.47 7.03 -51.74
N GLU A 55 -25.22 6.01 -51.33
CA GLU A 55 -25.64 5.82 -49.93
C GLU A 55 -24.42 5.63 -49.02
N TYR A 56 -23.44 4.82 -49.44
CA TYR A 56 -22.15 4.67 -48.77
C TYR A 56 -21.41 6.00 -48.61
N THR A 57 -21.28 6.80 -49.67
CA THR A 57 -20.58 8.09 -49.61
C THR A 57 -21.30 9.10 -48.72
N ASN A 58 -22.63 9.13 -48.75
CA ASN A 58 -23.42 10.01 -47.89
C ASN A 58 -23.26 9.62 -46.42
N GLU A 59 -23.35 8.33 -46.12
CA GLU A 59 -23.19 7.81 -44.76
C GLU A 59 -21.81 8.16 -44.17
N LEU A 60 -20.74 8.09 -44.97
CA LEU A 60 -19.41 8.52 -44.54
C LEU A 60 -19.28 10.05 -44.43
N ALA A 61 -19.95 10.82 -45.28
CA ALA A 61 -19.93 12.29 -45.21
C ALA A 61 -20.63 12.81 -43.95
N ASP A 62 -21.67 12.10 -43.50
CA ASP A 62 -22.44 12.42 -42.29
C ASP A 62 -21.78 11.92 -40.99
N LEU A 63 -20.61 11.28 -41.09
CA LEU A 63 -19.86 10.80 -39.93
C LEU A 63 -19.21 11.96 -39.16
N THR A 64 -19.92 12.46 -38.16
CA THR A 64 -19.47 13.51 -37.24
C THR A 64 -18.74 12.93 -36.03
N HIS A 65 -18.39 13.75 -35.04
CA HIS A 65 -17.77 13.28 -33.79
C HIS A 65 -18.79 12.55 -32.89
N ASP A 66 -20.05 12.98 -32.93
CA ASP A 66 -21.13 12.49 -32.06
C ASP A 66 -21.93 11.34 -32.69
N SER A 67 -21.56 10.93 -33.91
CA SER A 67 -22.22 9.83 -34.61
C SER A 67 -22.02 8.50 -33.86
N ASP A 68 -23.11 7.74 -33.73
CA ASP A 68 -23.07 6.38 -33.19
C ASP A 68 -22.32 5.46 -34.17
N ILE A 69 -21.05 5.19 -33.86
CA ILE A 69 -20.14 4.39 -34.69
C ILE A 69 -20.70 2.97 -34.92
N ASN A 70 -21.40 2.40 -33.94
CA ASN A 70 -22.01 1.08 -34.05
C ASN A 70 -23.07 1.04 -35.15
N GLN A 71 -23.95 2.04 -35.15
CA GLN A 71 -25.02 2.14 -36.13
C GLN A 71 -24.46 2.39 -37.53
N VAL A 72 -23.49 3.30 -37.66
CA VAL A 72 -22.85 3.58 -38.95
C VAL A 72 -22.17 2.33 -39.48
N ALA A 73 -21.34 1.65 -38.69
CA ALA A 73 -20.68 0.41 -39.09
C ALA A 73 -21.69 -0.67 -39.52
N SER A 74 -22.79 -0.84 -38.78
CA SER A 74 -23.86 -1.80 -39.11
C SER A 74 -24.58 -1.45 -40.42
N ARG A 75 -24.81 -0.17 -40.70
CA ARG A 75 -25.36 0.30 -41.99
C ARG A 75 -24.38 0.03 -43.13
N LEU A 76 -23.09 0.32 -42.93
CA LEU A 76 -22.03 0.00 -43.90
C LEU A 76 -21.96 -1.51 -44.19
N GLU A 77 -22.05 -2.37 -43.18
CA GLU A 77 -22.14 -3.84 -43.39
C GLU A 77 -23.36 -4.22 -44.24
N GLY A 78 -24.51 -3.56 -44.02
CA GLY A 78 -25.69 -3.68 -44.87
C GLY A 78 -25.42 -3.32 -46.33
N PHE A 79 -24.74 -2.20 -46.57
CA PHE A 79 -24.35 -1.78 -47.91
C PHE A 79 -23.33 -2.74 -48.56
N ALA A 80 -22.36 -3.25 -47.79
CA ALA A 80 -21.37 -4.21 -48.28
C ALA A 80 -22.03 -5.53 -48.71
N ARG A 81 -22.99 -6.03 -47.93
CA ARG A 81 -23.82 -7.21 -48.29
C ARG A 81 -24.66 -6.94 -49.53
N SER A 82 -25.30 -5.77 -49.58
CA SER A 82 -26.13 -5.36 -50.72
C SER A 82 -25.31 -5.30 -52.02
N ALA A 83 -24.11 -4.71 -51.97
CA ALA A 83 -23.20 -4.63 -53.10
C ALA A 83 -22.79 -6.03 -53.60
N LYS A 84 -22.55 -6.97 -52.68
CA LYS A 84 -22.20 -8.36 -53.01
C LYS A 84 -23.36 -9.14 -53.61
N SER A 85 -24.60 -8.82 -53.22
CA SER A 85 -25.81 -9.50 -53.72
C SER A 85 -26.33 -8.98 -55.06
N VAL A 86 -25.78 -7.86 -55.59
CA VAL A 86 -26.20 -7.35 -56.89
C VAL A 86 -25.96 -8.42 -57.96
N SER A 87 -27.04 -8.92 -58.56
CA SER A 87 -27.00 -9.94 -59.60
C SER A 87 -26.63 -9.31 -60.95
N GLY A 88 -25.33 -9.20 -61.25
CA GLY A 88 -24.82 -8.75 -62.55
C GLY A 88 -24.41 -9.91 -63.47
N THR A 89 -24.79 -9.86 -64.75
CA THR A 89 -24.54 -10.91 -65.76
C THR A 89 -23.13 -10.85 -66.36
N SER A 90 -22.43 -9.70 -66.33
CA SER A 90 -21.06 -9.57 -66.87
C SER A 90 -19.94 -9.71 -65.82
N ALA A 91 -18.75 -10.15 -66.25
CA ALA A 91 -17.59 -10.33 -65.37
C ALA A 91 -17.12 -9.00 -64.74
N GLU A 92 -17.22 -7.91 -65.49
CA GLU A 92 -16.83 -6.56 -65.10
C GLU A 92 -17.76 -6.01 -64.01
N GLN A 93 -19.07 -6.25 -64.12
CA GLN A 93 -20.02 -5.87 -63.08
C GLN A 93 -19.81 -6.66 -61.79
N LYS A 94 -19.56 -7.97 -61.89
CA LYS A 94 -19.19 -8.81 -60.73
C LYS A 94 -17.91 -8.31 -60.08
N LYS A 95 -16.93 -7.88 -60.87
CA LYS A 95 -15.67 -7.30 -60.38
C LYS A 95 -15.92 -5.99 -59.63
N THR A 96 -16.69 -5.06 -60.21
CA THR A 96 -17.03 -3.79 -59.55
C THR A 96 -17.84 -3.99 -58.27
N ALA A 97 -18.85 -4.87 -58.29
CA ALA A 97 -19.62 -5.25 -57.11
C ALA A 97 -18.73 -5.80 -56.00
N THR A 98 -17.79 -6.68 -56.34
CA THR A 98 -16.83 -7.27 -55.40
C THR A 98 -15.89 -6.21 -54.82
N THR A 99 -15.35 -5.31 -55.65
CA THR A 99 -14.46 -4.23 -55.20
C THR A 99 -15.20 -3.21 -54.33
N LEU A 100 -16.42 -2.82 -54.70
CA LEU A 100 -17.26 -1.93 -53.90
C LEU A 100 -17.59 -2.57 -52.54
N SER A 101 -18.06 -3.81 -52.55
CA SER A 101 -18.35 -4.57 -51.32
C SER A 101 -17.13 -4.65 -50.40
N ALA A 102 -15.95 -4.96 -50.94
CA ALA A 102 -14.71 -5.00 -50.17
C ALA A 102 -14.30 -3.62 -49.62
N THR A 103 -14.52 -2.55 -50.38
CA THR A 103 -14.20 -1.18 -49.95
C THR A 103 -15.09 -0.77 -48.78
N ILE A 104 -16.40 -1.04 -48.89
CA ILE A 104 -17.36 -0.77 -47.82
C ILE A 104 -17.04 -1.63 -46.59
N ALA A 105 -16.72 -2.91 -46.77
CA ALA A 105 -16.31 -3.80 -45.68
C ALA A 105 -15.01 -3.30 -45.00
N SER A 106 -14.04 -2.79 -45.76
CA SER A 106 -12.84 -2.19 -45.19
C SER A 106 -13.15 -0.96 -44.33
N ALA A 107 -14.07 -0.11 -44.78
CA ALA A 107 -14.52 1.05 -44.02
C ALA A 107 -15.27 0.65 -42.73
N ALA A 108 -16.20 -0.32 -42.81
CA ALA A 108 -16.90 -0.86 -41.65
C ALA A 108 -15.91 -1.47 -40.63
N GLY A 109 -14.96 -2.28 -41.12
CA GLY A 109 -13.90 -2.87 -40.31
C GLY A 109 -13.01 -1.83 -39.63
N GLY A 110 -12.64 -0.75 -40.32
CA GLY A 110 -11.89 0.35 -39.74
C GLY A 110 -12.64 1.12 -38.64
N LEU A 111 -13.95 1.33 -38.80
CA LEU A 111 -14.79 1.93 -37.76
C LEU A 111 -14.87 1.03 -36.51
N ARG A 112 -15.12 -0.27 -36.70
CA ARG A 112 -15.11 -1.26 -35.62
C ARG A 112 -13.74 -1.35 -34.92
N ALA A 113 -12.65 -1.27 -35.67
CA ALA A 113 -11.30 -1.26 -35.11
C ALA A 113 -11.04 -0.01 -34.24
N THR A 114 -11.60 1.13 -34.63
CA THR A 114 -11.53 2.36 -33.83
C THR A 114 -12.29 2.22 -32.52
N GLU A 115 -13.48 1.63 -32.57
CA GLU A 115 -14.29 1.33 -31.38
C GLU A 115 -13.56 0.36 -30.44
N TYR A 116 -13.03 -0.74 -30.96
CA TYR A 116 -12.21 -1.68 -30.17
C TYR A 116 -11.01 -0.98 -29.51
N THR A 117 -10.34 -0.07 -30.23
CA THR A 117 -9.25 0.73 -29.66
C THR A 117 -9.69 1.59 -28.47
N GLN A 118 -10.90 2.16 -28.52
CA GLN A 118 -11.44 2.94 -27.41
C GLN A 118 -11.74 2.05 -26.20
N ILE A 119 -12.37 0.89 -26.45
CA ILE A 119 -12.65 -0.10 -25.41
C ILE A 119 -11.34 -0.54 -24.73
N GLU A 120 -10.28 -0.82 -25.49
CA GLU A 120 -8.97 -1.20 -24.93
C GLU A 120 -8.31 -0.10 -24.10
N LEU A 121 -8.48 1.18 -24.48
CA LEU A 121 -7.99 2.30 -23.68
C LEU A 121 -8.73 2.41 -22.33
N ASP A 122 -10.04 2.20 -22.33
CA ASP A 122 -10.83 2.19 -21.09
C ASP A 122 -10.49 0.97 -20.23
N GLN A 123 -10.30 -0.20 -20.86
CA GLN A 123 -9.83 -1.41 -20.18
C GLN A 123 -8.43 -1.23 -19.58
N MET A 124 -7.52 -0.51 -20.25
CA MET A 124 -6.22 -0.16 -19.68
C MET A 124 -6.36 0.66 -18.40
N ALA A 125 -7.26 1.64 -18.36
CA ALA A 125 -7.53 2.42 -17.15
C ALA A 125 -8.09 1.56 -16.02
N ARG A 126 -9.00 0.62 -16.34
CA ARG A 126 -9.55 -0.35 -15.38
C ARG A 126 -8.47 -1.27 -14.82
N ARG A 127 -7.60 -1.85 -15.67
CA ARG A 127 -6.46 -2.68 -15.24
C ARG A 127 -5.55 -1.94 -14.26
N ASN A 128 -5.22 -0.68 -14.55
CA ASN A 128 -4.41 0.15 -13.64
C ASN A 128 -5.11 0.40 -12.30
N MET A 129 -6.40 0.72 -12.31
CA MET A 129 -7.17 0.92 -11.08
C MET A 129 -7.22 -0.36 -10.23
N ILE A 130 -7.45 -1.52 -10.85
CA ILE A 130 -7.44 -2.81 -10.16
C ILE A 130 -6.06 -3.03 -9.53
N ALA A 131 -4.97 -2.87 -10.29
CA ALA A 131 -3.61 -3.04 -9.77
C ALA A 131 -3.30 -2.13 -8.57
N THR A 132 -3.70 -0.85 -8.63
CA THR A 132 -3.53 0.10 -7.51
C THR A 132 -4.33 -0.33 -6.28
N ARG A 133 -5.57 -0.77 -6.45
CA ARG A 133 -6.38 -1.27 -5.32
C ARG A 133 -5.82 -2.56 -4.72
N THR A 134 -5.36 -3.49 -5.56
CA THR A 134 -4.68 -4.71 -5.11
C THR A 134 -3.46 -4.37 -4.26
N SER A 135 -2.60 -3.46 -4.73
CA SER A 135 -1.44 -3.01 -3.95
C SER A 135 -1.84 -2.38 -2.61
N SER A 136 -2.89 -1.56 -2.61
CA SER A 136 -3.42 -0.96 -1.37
C SER A 136 -3.93 -2.02 -0.39
N ALA A 137 -4.67 -3.02 -0.88
CA ALA A 137 -5.15 -4.14 -0.07
C ALA A 137 -4.00 -4.96 0.53
N MET A 138 -2.94 -5.21 -0.24
CA MET A 138 -1.74 -5.90 0.23
C MET A 138 -1.03 -5.13 1.35
N ILE A 139 -0.85 -3.81 1.19
CA ILE A 139 -0.21 -2.96 2.21
C ILE A 139 -1.02 -3.00 3.51
N ILE A 140 -2.35 -2.89 3.42
CA ILE A 140 -3.23 -2.96 4.59
C ILE A 140 -3.14 -4.35 5.25
N ALA A 141 -3.15 -5.43 4.46
CA ALA A 141 -3.05 -6.79 4.96
C ALA A 141 -1.70 -7.04 5.66
N ALA A 142 -0.59 -6.61 5.06
CA ALA A 142 0.75 -6.75 5.62
C ALA A 142 0.87 -6.02 6.97
N GLY A 143 0.44 -4.76 7.03
CA GLY A 143 0.44 -4.00 8.29
C GLY A 143 -0.49 -4.60 9.35
N ALA A 144 -1.58 -5.25 8.94
CA ALA A 144 -2.48 -5.95 9.85
C ALA A 144 -1.87 -7.24 10.42
N ILE A 145 -1.10 -7.97 9.61
CA ILE A 145 -0.34 -9.16 10.04
C ILE A 145 0.76 -8.76 11.01
N GLU A 146 1.57 -7.75 10.67
CA GLU A 146 2.65 -7.25 11.52
C GLU A 146 2.15 -6.80 12.90
N ARG A 147 1.02 -6.09 12.94
CA ARG A 147 0.36 -5.72 14.21
C ARG A 147 -0.13 -6.94 14.98
N SER A 148 -0.70 -7.95 14.33
CA SER A 148 -1.13 -9.16 15.03
C SER A 148 0.01 -10.04 15.54
N ASP A 149 1.19 -9.94 14.92
CA ASP A 149 2.38 -10.69 15.31
C ASP A 149 3.21 -9.95 16.38
N THR A 150 2.91 -8.67 16.63
CA THR A 150 3.57 -7.86 17.66
C THR A 150 3.17 -8.38 19.05
N SER A 151 4.09 -9.07 19.72
CA SER A 151 3.90 -9.59 21.08
C SER A 151 4.47 -8.62 22.12
N PHE A 152 3.64 -8.24 23.08
CA PHE A 152 4.05 -7.48 24.27
C PHE A 152 4.38 -8.37 25.47
N THR A 153 4.43 -9.69 25.26
CA THR A 153 4.59 -10.68 26.33
C THR A 153 5.95 -10.56 27.01
N GLU A 154 7.03 -10.36 26.26
CA GLU A 154 8.37 -10.22 26.83
C GLU A 154 8.53 -8.95 27.66
N ALA A 155 8.02 -7.81 27.16
CA ALA A 155 7.99 -6.56 27.91
C ALA A 155 7.14 -6.69 29.19
N GLY A 156 5.97 -7.34 29.11
CA GLY A 156 5.14 -7.63 30.27
C GLY A 156 5.83 -8.52 31.31
N ASN A 157 6.50 -9.58 30.85
CA ASN A 157 7.29 -10.48 31.72
C ASN A 157 8.47 -9.75 32.37
N GLY A 158 9.16 -8.87 31.64
CA GLY A 158 10.23 -8.02 32.15
C GLY A 158 9.77 -7.15 33.32
N MET A 159 8.66 -6.43 33.14
CA MET A 159 8.09 -5.60 34.20
C MET A 159 7.62 -6.42 35.42
N ALA A 160 7.06 -7.60 35.19
CA ALA A 160 6.63 -8.50 36.27
C ALA A 160 7.81 -9.01 37.10
N MET A 161 8.94 -9.33 36.45
CA MET A 161 10.18 -9.70 37.14
C MET A 161 10.77 -8.54 37.93
N GLU A 162 10.77 -7.33 37.35
CA GLU A 162 11.25 -6.12 38.03
C GLU A 162 10.41 -5.80 39.27
N ARG A 163 9.07 -5.88 39.15
CA ARG A 163 8.15 -5.73 40.28
C ARG A 163 8.44 -6.75 41.38
N GLU A 164 8.69 -8.00 41.03
CA GLU A 164 8.97 -9.05 42.02
C GLU A 164 10.32 -8.80 42.71
N SER A 165 11.34 -8.35 41.97
CA SER A 165 12.61 -7.92 42.55
C SER A 165 12.43 -6.75 43.54
N LEU A 166 11.64 -5.76 43.17
CA LEU A 166 11.33 -4.61 44.05
C LEU A 166 10.55 -5.01 45.30
N LYS A 167 9.65 -6.00 45.22
CA LYS A 167 8.96 -6.54 46.40
C LYS A 167 9.94 -7.18 47.38
N VAL A 168 10.87 -7.99 46.89
CA VAL A 168 11.91 -8.60 47.72
C VAL A 168 12.73 -7.52 48.43
N GLN A 169 13.15 -6.47 47.70
CA GLN A 169 13.85 -5.32 48.31
C GLN A 169 12.98 -4.56 49.32
N SER A 170 11.69 -4.41 49.06
CA SER A 170 10.74 -3.77 49.98
C SER A 170 10.58 -4.55 51.28
N GLU A 171 10.58 -5.89 51.21
CA GLU A 171 10.52 -6.77 52.38
C GLU A 171 11.80 -6.61 53.23
N GLU A 172 12.98 -6.65 52.61
CA GLU A 172 14.26 -6.44 53.29
C GLU A 172 14.34 -5.05 53.97
N ILE A 173 13.91 -3.99 53.28
CA ILE A 173 13.85 -2.64 53.85
C ILE A 173 12.85 -2.56 55.00
N SER A 174 11.72 -3.25 54.90
CA SER A 174 10.71 -3.27 55.96
C SER A 174 11.22 -3.98 57.21
N GLU A 175 12.00 -5.05 57.04
CA GLU A 175 12.68 -5.74 58.14
C GLU A 175 13.72 -4.84 58.82
N ARG A 176 14.61 -4.20 58.04
CA ARG A 176 15.60 -3.23 58.56
C ARG A 176 14.94 -2.06 59.28
N LEU A 177 13.85 -1.53 58.74
CA LEU A 177 13.09 -0.44 59.37
C LEU A 177 12.50 -0.88 60.72
N SER A 178 11.92 -2.08 60.77
CA SER A 178 11.38 -2.66 62.01
C SER A 178 12.46 -2.81 63.08
N GLU A 179 13.65 -3.29 62.70
CA GLU A 179 14.80 -3.40 63.59
C GLU A 179 15.24 -2.03 64.13
N HIS A 180 15.46 -1.04 63.26
CA HIS A 180 15.85 0.31 63.66
C HIS A 180 14.80 0.98 64.55
N GLN A 181 13.51 0.79 64.26
CA GLN A 181 12.41 1.32 65.08
C GLN A 181 12.35 0.65 66.45
N SER A 182 12.53 -0.68 66.52
CA SER A 182 12.59 -1.42 67.77
C SER A 182 13.75 -0.94 68.64
N ASN A 183 14.96 -0.81 68.07
CA ASN A 183 16.14 -0.33 68.78
C ASN A 183 15.96 1.11 69.28
N ALA A 184 15.42 2.00 68.44
CA ALA A 184 15.10 3.37 68.86
C ALA A 184 14.07 3.41 69.99
N ALA A 185 13.02 2.57 69.93
CA ALA A 185 12.00 2.51 70.97
C ALA A 185 12.57 2.02 72.31
N GLN A 186 13.44 1.00 72.28
CA GLN A 186 14.13 0.50 73.47
C GLN A 186 15.05 1.57 74.08
N LEU A 187 15.84 2.27 73.27
CA LEU A 187 16.71 3.35 73.74
C LEU A 187 15.91 4.54 74.31
N ARG A 188 14.80 4.93 73.69
CA ARG A 188 13.90 5.96 74.23
C ARG A 188 13.32 5.53 75.57
N GLN A 189 12.89 4.28 75.71
CA GLN A 189 12.38 3.76 76.97
C GLN A 189 13.47 3.73 78.05
N GLN A 190 14.69 3.34 77.70
CA GLN A 190 15.84 3.34 78.61
C GLN A 190 16.19 4.77 79.05
N GLN A 191 16.30 5.72 78.11
CA GLN A 191 16.55 7.13 78.39
C GLN A 191 15.48 7.73 79.32
N GLN A 192 14.20 7.45 79.07
CA GLN A 192 13.11 7.93 79.92
C GLN A 192 13.23 7.39 81.36
N ARG A 193 13.50 6.09 81.52
CA ARG A 193 13.68 5.48 82.85
C ARG A 193 14.89 6.05 83.58
N THR A 194 16.04 6.18 82.91
CA THR A 194 17.26 6.72 83.52
C THR A 194 17.16 8.21 83.81
N SER A 195 16.46 8.97 82.98
CA SER A 195 16.16 10.39 83.20
C SER A 195 15.23 10.58 84.41
N GLN A 196 14.16 9.79 84.53
CA GLN A 196 13.29 9.80 85.72
C GLN A 196 14.06 9.46 87.00
N GLN A 197 14.98 8.49 86.95
CA GLN A 197 15.85 8.17 88.07
C GLN A 197 16.77 9.35 88.42
N LEU A 198 17.33 10.02 87.41
CA LEU A 198 18.20 11.19 87.59
C LEU A 198 17.44 12.37 88.20
N ASP A 199 16.21 12.63 87.75
CA ASP A 199 15.34 13.67 88.30
C ASP A 199 15.01 13.40 89.76
N GLN A 200 14.68 12.15 90.11
CA GLN A 200 14.42 11.74 91.49
C GLN A 200 15.66 11.96 92.38
N MET A 201 16.84 11.52 91.93
CA MET A 201 18.09 11.75 92.68
C MET A 201 18.42 13.24 92.81
N THR A 202 18.12 14.06 91.79
CA THR A 202 18.30 15.51 91.83
C THR A 202 17.38 16.15 92.87
N LEU A 203 16.11 15.75 92.91
CA LEU A 203 15.14 16.21 93.90
C LEU A 203 15.54 15.80 95.32
N ASP A 204 15.99 14.56 95.52
CA ASP A 204 16.42 14.04 96.81
C ASP A 204 17.67 14.79 97.31
N ALA A 205 18.69 14.98 96.47
CA ALA A 205 19.87 15.77 96.81
C ALA A 205 19.53 17.25 97.12
N ALA A 206 18.59 17.85 96.38
CA ALA A 206 18.14 19.22 96.63
C ALA A 206 17.28 19.33 97.92
N ARG A 207 16.54 18.28 98.28
CA ARG A 207 15.80 18.20 99.53
C ARG A 207 16.73 18.10 100.73
N LEU A 208 17.71 17.19 100.68
CA LEU A 208 18.74 17.06 101.71
C LEU A 208 19.54 18.36 101.87
N GLY A 209 19.89 19.02 100.77
CA GLY A 209 20.57 20.32 100.81
C GLY A 209 19.74 21.44 101.46
N ARG A 210 18.41 21.44 101.26
CA ARG A 210 17.49 22.36 101.95
C ARG A 210 17.39 22.04 103.43
N GLN A 211 17.21 20.77 103.79
CA GLN A 211 17.16 20.32 105.19
C GLN A 211 18.45 20.64 105.94
N ALA A 212 19.61 20.48 105.30
CA ALA A 212 20.90 20.84 105.88
C ALA A 212 21.02 22.35 106.15
N LYS A 213 20.46 23.20 105.27
CA LYS A 213 20.45 24.66 105.43
C LYS A 213 19.56 25.11 106.60
N ASP A 214 18.51 24.36 106.87
CA ASP A 214 17.54 24.63 107.94
C ASP A 214 17.93 23.98 109.30
N SER A 215 19.04 23.23 109.34
CA SER A 215 19.54 22.51 110.53
C SER A 215 20.75 23.21 111.18
N GLY A 216 21.04 22.93 112.45
CA GLY A 216 22.24 23.44 113.15
C GLY A 216 23.55 22.89 112.57
N PRO A 217 24.72 23.54 112.79
CA PRO A 217 26.00 23.15 112.14
C PRO A 217 26.44 21.69 112.35
N ILE A 218 26.04 21.08 113.48
CA ILE A 218 26.36 19.69 113.82
C ILE A 218 25.39 18.71 113.12
N GLU A 219 24.11 19.08 112.99
CA GLU A 219 23.06 18.27 112.39
C GLU A 219 23.06 18.36 110.85
N ALA A 220 23.59 19.45 110.29
CA ALA A 220 23.72 19.67 108.85
C ALA A 220 24.79 18.79 108.19
N TYR A 221 25.85 18.40 108.92
CA TYR A 221 26.98 17.65 108.38
C TYR A 221 26.59 16.30 107.73
N PRO A 222 25.85 15.39 108.39
CA PRO A 222 25.43 14.13 107.77
C PRO A 222 24.50 14.32 106.56
N LEU A 223 23.65 15.35 106.55
CA LEU A 223 22.77 15.67 105.41
C LEU A 223 23.57 16.19 104.19
N ILE A 224 24.65 16.94 104.44
CA ILE A 224 25.56 17.40 103.38
C ILE A 224 26.32 16.21 102.80
N GLU A 225 26.82 15.30 103.64
CA GLU A 225 27.54 14.09 103.21
C GLU A 225 26.64 13.16 102.38
N GLU A 226 25.41 12.90 102.82
CA GLU A 226 24.43 12.10 102.07
C GLU A 226 24.06 12.78 100.74
N SER A 227 23.90 14.11 100.72
CA SER A 227 23.66 14.86 99.48
C SER A 227 24.83 14.77 98.50
N ALA A 228 26.07 14.78 99.01
CA ALA A 228 27.28 14.66 98.22
C ALA A 228 27.42 13.23 97.66
N GLU A 229 27.03 12.22 98.44
CA GLU A 229 26.99 10.83 97.99
C GLU A 229 25.95 10.61 96.88
N ILE A 230 24.73 11.15 97.04
CA ILE A 230 23.70 11.10 95.97
C ILE A 230 24.23 11.78 94.71
N ARG A 231 24.83 12.98 94.83
CA ARG A 231 25.45 13.68 93.69
C ARG A 231 26.57 12.89 93.02
N SER A 232 27.39 12.18 93.80
CA SER A 232 28.42 11.27 93.29
C SER A 232 27.79 10.12 92.49
N ARG A 233 26.73 9.51 93.02
CA ARG A 233 25.96 8.44 92.33
C ARG A 233 25.20 8.96 91.09
N MET A 234 24.89 10.25 91.00
CA MET A 234 24.28 10.86 89.80
C MET A 234 25.23 10.92 88.60
N ILE A 235 26.55 11.02 88.81
CA ILE A 235 27.53 11.13 87.73
C ILE A 235 27.43 9.96 86.72
N PRO A 236 27.47 8.68 87.14
CA PRO A 236 27.31 7.57 86.19
C PRO A 236 25.91 7.48 85.57
N VAL A 237 24.87 7.99 86.25
CA VAL A 237 23.50 8.03 85.69
C VAL A 237 23.40 9.10 84.59
N LYS A 238 23.98 10.29 84.79
CA LYS A 238 24.09 11.33 83.75
C LYS A 238 24.85 10.84 82.53
N ALA A 239 25.95 10.12 82.73
CA ALA A 239 26.72 9.53 81.64
C ALA A 239 25.88 8.54 80.82
N LYS A 240 25.05 7.71 81.47
CA LYS A 240 24.12 6.80 80.79
C LYS A 240 23.01 7.51 80.01
N VAL A 241 22.49 8.63 80.51
CA VAL A 241 21.51 9.45 79.78
C VAL A 241 22.16 10.06 78.53
N ALA A 242 23.35 10.64 78.66
CA ALA A 242 24.09 11.24 77.53
C ALA A 242 24.51 10.19 76.48
N ASP A 243 24.90 8.98 76.90
CA ASP A 243 25.20 7.86 76.00
C ASP A 243 23.94 7.40 75.23
N ALA A 244 22.80 7.24 75.93
CA ALA A 244 21.54 6.91 75.28
C ALA A 244 21.07 8.00 74.29
N GLU A 245 21.26 9.28 74.62
CA GLU A 245 21.01 10.41 73.72
C GLU A 245 21.90 10.39 72.48
N THR A 246 23.18 10.07 72.65
CA THR A 246 24.13 9.95 71.54
C THR A 246 23.76 8.77 70.62
N GLN A 247 23.36 7.63 71.19
CA GLN A 247 22.91 6.47 70.42
C GLN A 247 21.58 6.73 69.70
N LEU A 248 20.65 7.45 70.32
CA LEU A 248 19.41 7.89 69.67
C LEU A 248 19.69 8.84 68.50
N ALA A 249 20.59 9.81 68.68
CA ALA A 249 21.00 10.72 67.62
C ALA A 249 21.66 10.01 66.42
N LEU A 250 22.20 8.80 66.61
CA LEU A 250 22.74 7.97 65.54
C LEU A 250 21.66 7.12 64.83
N ILE A 251 20.70 6.58 65.58
CA ILE A 251 19.67 5.67 65.03
C ILE A 251 18.49 6.42 64.40
N GLU A 252 18.11 7.60 64.91
CA GLU A 252 16.98 8.36 64.35
C GLU A 252 17.15 8.76 62.88
N PRO A 253 18.33 9.23 62.43
CA PRO A 253 18.59 9.45 61.00
C PRO A 253 18.53 8.17 60.17
N GLN A 254 18.93 7.03 60.72
CA GLN A 254 18.84 5.73 60.03
C GLN A 254 17.38 5.32 59.82
N VAL A 255 16.54 5.44 60.85
CA VAL A 255 15.08 5.22 60.73
C VAL A 255 14.47 6.11 59.65
N ALA A 256 14.82 7.40 59.63
CA ALA A 256 14.31 8.34 58.63
C ALA A 256 14.78 7.98 57.20
N SER A 257 16.05 7.60 57.03
CA SER A 257 16.62 7.16 55.75
C SER A 257 15.91 5.89 55.25
N THR A 258 15.85 4.83 56.07
CA THR A 258 15.22 3.56 55.69
C THR A 258 13.72 3.72 55.42
N ASN A 259 13.02 4.62 56.13
CA ASN A 259 11.62 4.93 55.86
C ASN A 259 11.44 5.67 54.51
N THR A 260 12.40 6.52 54.14
CA THR A 260 12.43 7.17 52.82
C THR A 260 12.71 6.15 51.72
N GLU A 261 13.68 5.25 51.91
CA GLU A 261 13.95 4.12 51.01
C GLU A 261 12.69 3.26 50.79
N ARG A 262 11.97 2.92 51.86
CA ARG A 262 10.70 2.17 51.79
C ARG A 262 9.66 2.89 50.94
N THR A 263 9.49 4.20 51.17
CA THR A 263 8.53 5.02 50.44
C THR A 263 8.88 5.06 48.95
N ASN A 264 10.16 5.23 48.64
CA ASN A 264 10.66 5.23 47.26
C ASN A 264 10.40 3.89 46.58
N ILE A 265 10.76 2.75 47.19
CA ILE A 265 10.50 1.43 46.61
C ILE A 265 9.01 1.16 46.44
N THR A 266 8.17 1.54 47.41
CA THR A 266 6.71 1.39 47.28
C THR A 266 6.19 2.16 46.07
N SER A 267 6.68 3.38 45.85
CA SER A 267 6.31 4.17 44.67
C SER A 267 6.79 3.55 43.36
N MET A 268 7.96 2.90 43.36
CA MET A 268 8.47 2.16 42.21
C MET A 268 7.62 0.93 41.91
N ILE A 269 7.19 0.17 42.93
CA ILE A 269 6.27 -0.96 42.77
C ILE A 269 4.93 -0.50 42.18
N GLU A 270 4.38 0.63 42.65
CA GLU A 270 3.16 1.17 42.06
C GLU A 270 3.34 1.61 40.61
N ALA A 271 4.50 2.20 40.29
CA ALA A 271 4.84 2.59 38.92
C ALA A 271 4.97 1.37 38.00
N THR A 272 5.60 0.27 38.45
CA THR A 272 5.70 -0.96 37.65
C THR A 272 4.34 -1.60 37.42
N ILE A 273 3.43 -1.61 38.41
CA ILE A 273 2.04 -2.07 38.23
C ILE A 273 1.31 -1.24 37.17
N ARG A 274 1.48 0.08 37.17
CA ARG A 274 0.87 0.95 36.15
C ARG A 274 1.45 0.68 34.76
N ALA A 275 2.77 0.48 34.67
CA ALA A 275 3.45 0.13 33.43
C ALA A 275 2.99 -1.23 32.88
N GLU A 276 2.88 -2.27 33.70
CA GLU A 276 2.31 -3.57 33.32
C GLU A 276 0.90 -3.43 32.74
N ARG A 277 0.03 -2.66 33.39
CA ARG A 277 -1.33 -2.41 32.90
C ARG A 277 -1.30 -1.68 31.56
N ASN A 278 -0.44 -0.67 31.39
CA ASN A 278 -0.32 0.07 30.14
C ASN A 278 0.17 -0.84 29.00
N ILE A 279 1.15 -1.72 29.28
CA ILE A 279 1.64 -2.72 28.30
C ILE A 279 0.51 -3.66 27.89
N ALA A 280 -0.30 -4.14 28.84
CA ALA A 280 -1.46 -4.98 28.52
C ALA A 280 -2.48 -4.26 27.64
N LEU A 281 -2.84 -3.02 27.99
CA LEU A 281 -3.76 -2.20 27.19
C LEU A 281 -3.20 -1.89 25.78
N MET A 282 -1.89 -1.66 25.67
CA MET A 282 -1.23 -1.50 24.37
C MET A 282 -1.31 -2.79 23.54
N GLY A 283 -1.09 -3.94 24.16
CA GLY A 283 -1.24 -5.25 23.48
C GLY A 283 -2.66 -5.48 22.97
N GLU A 284 -3.68 -5.18 23.77
CA GLU A 284 -5.09 -5.24 23.35
C GLU A 284 -5.39 -4.28 22.19
N ALA A 285 -4.92 -3.03 22.27
CA ALA A 285 -5.13 -2.02 21.24
C ALA A 285 -4.45 -2.38 19.91
N VAL A 286 -3.22 -2.89 19.96
CA VAL A 286 -2.47 -3.32 18.76
C VAL A 286 -3.13 -4.55 18.13
N THR A 287 -3.59 -5.50 18.95
CA THR A 287 -4.35 -6.67 18.46
C THR A 287 -5.64 -6.24 17.77
N ALA A 288 -6.43 -5.36 18.39
CA ALA A 288 -7.67 -4.83 17.82
C ALA A 288 -7.41 -4.05 16.51
N ALA A 289 -6.32 -3.27 16.46
CA ALA A 289 -5.90 -2.57 15.25
C ALA A 289 -5.47 -3.54 14.13
N GLY A 290 -4.83 -4.67 14.48
CA GLY A 290 -4.54 -5.76 13.56
C GLY A 290 -5.81 -6.42 13.00
N GLU A 291 -6.79 -6.72 13.85
CA GLU A 291 -8.08 -7.29 13.41
C GLU A 291 -8.88 -6.34 12.51
N ALA A 292 -8.97 -5.06 12.86
CA ALA A 292 -9.60 -4.03 12.03
C ALA A 292 -8.88 -3.89 10.68
N GLY A 293 -7.54 -3.96 10.68
CA GLY A 293 -6.74 -4.00 9.46
C GLY A 293 -7.08 -5.21 8.58
N LYS A 294 -7.23 -6.41 9.16
CA LYS A 294 -7.63 -7.64 8.43
C LYS A 294 -9.03 -7.48 7.81
N GLN A 295 -9.98 -6.90 8.53
CA GLN A 295 -11.34 -6.64 8.00
C GLN A 295 -11.32 -5.64 6.84
N ARG A 296 -10.53 -4.56 6.95
CA ARG A 296 -10.37 -3.56 5.89
C ARG A 296 -9.70 -4.17 4.66
N ALA A 297 -8.64 -4.96 4.84
CA ALA A 297 -7.99 -5.70 3.77
C ALA A 297 -8.99 -6.61 3.04
N ALA A 298 -9.78 -7.41 3.78
CA ALA A 298 -10.80 -8.28 3.19
C ALA A 298 -11.87 -7.49 2.39
N THR A 299 -12.21 -6.28 2.83
CA THR A 299 -13.17 -5.42 2.11
C THR A 299 -12.59 -4.92 0.78
N GLU A 300 -11.34 -4.43 0.80
CA GLU A 300 -10.64 -4.03 -0.43
C GLU A 300 -10.44 -5.21 -1.39
N THR A 301 -10.15 -6.41 -0.87
CA THR A 301 -10.05 -7.63 -1.66
C THR A 301 -11.35 -7.94 -2.41
N ARG A 302 -12.50 -7.89 -1.74
CA ARG A 302 -13.82 -8.12 -2.39
C ARG A 302 -14.11 -7.08 -3.46
N GLU A 303 -13.70 -5.84 -3.23
CA GLU A 303 -13.85 -4.76 -4.22
C GLU A 303 -12.96 -5.00 -5.45
N VAL A 304 -11.73 -5.47 -5.24
CA VAL A 304 -10.83 -5.92 -6.32
C VAL A 304 -11.47 -7.05 -7.12
N GLU A 305 -12.02 -8.07 -6.46
CA GLU A 305 -12.73 -9.18 -7.14
C GLU A 305 -13.91 -8.68 -7.99
N ARG A 306 -14.73 -7.77 -7.44
CA ARG A 306 -15.83 -7.13 -8.17
C ARG A 306 -15.34 -6.39 -9.41
N LEU A 307 -14.29 -5.58 -9.28
CA LEU A 307 -13.73 -4.83 -10.40
C LEU A 307 -13.12 -5.73 -11.47
N VAL A 308 -12.50 -6.85 -11.08
CA VAL A 308 -12.01 -7.86 -12.02
C VAL A 308 -13.18 -8.54 -12.75
N ALA A 309 -14.26 -8.88 -12.05
CA ALA A 309 -15.44 -9.44 -12.70
C ALA A 309 -16.06 -8.47 -13.73
N GLU A 310 -16.16 -7.19 -13.38
CA GLU A 310 -16.64 -6.15 -14.31
C GLU A 310 -15.72 -5.96 -15.51
N TYR A 311 -14.41 -5.97 -15.28
CA TYR A 311 -13.40 -5.93 -16.34
C TYR A 311 -13.59 -7.09 -17.33
N MET A 312 -13.75 -8.32 -16.81
CA MET A 312 -13.94 -9.53 -17.63
C MET A 312 -15.28 -9.53 -18.38
N ALA A 313 -16.33 -8.97 -17.79
CA ALA A 313 -17.63 -8.83 -18.44
C ALA A 313 -17.56 -7.87 -19.64
N VAL A 314 -16.93 -6.70 -19.48
CA VAL A 314 -16.71 -5.76 -20.59
C VAL A 314 -15.90 -6.41 -21.71
N GLU A 315 -14.87 -7.18 -21.37
CA GLU A 315 -14.04 -7.89 -22.34
C GLU A 315 -14.86 -8.91 -23.15
N THR A 316 -15.68 -9.70 -22.47
CA THR A 316 -16.45 -10.80 -23.07
C THR A 316 -17.65 -10.31 -23.86
N ASP A 317 -18.39 -9.34 -23.30
CA ASP A 317 -19.70 -8.92 -23.80
C ASP A 317 -19.61 -7.75 -24.78
N THR A 318 -18.52 -6.97 -24.74
CA THR A 318 -18.36 -5.75 -25.55
C THR A 318 -17.12 -5.81 -26.44
N ALA A 319 -15.92 -6.00 -25.85
CA ALA A 319 -14.67 -5.92 -26.60
C ALA A 319 -14.56 -7.02 -27.66
N ARG A 320 -14.80 -8.28 -27.27
CA ARG A 320 -14.68 -9.45 -28.16
C ARG A 320 -15.63 -9.38 -29.37
N PRO A 321 -16.94 -9.09 -29.23
CA PRO A 321 -17.82 -8.96 -30.40
C PRO A 321 -17.41 -7.86 -31.37
N VAL A 322 -16.94 -6.71 -30.86
CA VAL A 322 -16.48 -5.59 -31.70
C VAL A 322 -15.20 -5.99 -32.45
N PHE A 323 -14.26 -6.66 -31.76
CA PHE A 323 -13.05 -7.21 -32.38
C PHE A 323 -13.38 -8.22 -33.48
N GLU A 324 -14.27 -9.18 -33.22
CA GLU A 324 -14.69 -10.18 -34.19
C GLU A 324 -15.40 -9.55 -35.41
N SER A 325 -16.27 -8.56 -35.18
CA SER A 325 -16.89 -7.79 -36.26
C SER A 325 -15.86 -7.03 -37.10
N ALA A 326 -14.87 -6.39 -36.46
CA ALA A 326 -13.78 -5.72 -37.17
C ALA A 326 -12.99 -6.71 -38.05
N MET A 327 -12.59 -7.84 -37.47
CA MET A 327 -11.86 -8.91 -38.15
C MET A 327 -12.64 -9.45 -39.35
N ASN A 328 -13.92 -9.81 -39.17
CA ASN A 328 -14.75 -10.36 -40.25
C ASN A 328 -14.87 -9.40 -41.45
N ASN A 329 -15.08 -8.11 -41.17
CA ASN A 329 -15.18 -7.07 -42.20
C ASN A 329 -13.83 -6.85 -42.93
N LEU A 330 -12.72 -6.82 -42.18
CA LEU A 330 -11.39 -6.66 -42.75
C LEU A 330 -10.96 -7.90 -43.56
N GLU A 331 -11.28 -9.11 -43.11
CA GLU A 331 -11.03 -10.34 -43.86
C GLU A 331 -11.84 -10.39 -45.16
N GLN A 332 -13.08 -9.88 -45.16
CA GLN A 332 -13.85 -9.71 -46.39
C GLN A 332 -13.16 -8.74 -47.35
N ALA A 333 -12.65 -7.61 -46.85
CA ALA A 333 -11.90 -6.66 -47.66
C ALA A 333 -10.57 -7.24 -48.18
N GLN A 334 -9.89 -8.03 -47.36
CA GLN A 334 -8.64 -8.71 -47.68
C GLN A 334 -8.78 -9.68 -48.87
N ARG A 335 -9.98 -10.25 -49.07
CA ARG A 335 -10.29 -11.16 -50.19
C ARG A 335 -10.69 -10.42 -51.48
N SER A 336 -10.50 -9.10 -51.56
CA SER A 336 -10.81 -8.33 -52.77
C SER A 336 -9.88 -8.73 -53.92
N GLY A 337 -10.44 -8.96 -55.12
CA GLY A 337 -9.82 -9.75 -56.20
C GLY A 337 -8.49 -9.24 -56.82
N ASN A 338 -8.14 -9.72 -58.02
CA ASN A 338 -6.76 -9.67 -58.52
C ASN A 338 -6.28 -8.34 -59.15
N SER A 339 -7.07 -7.27 -59.10
CA SER A 339 -6.67 -5.98 -59.72
C SER A 339 -5.64 -5.24 -58.86
N LYS A 340 -4.87 -4.31 -59.45
CA LYS A 340 -3.91 -3.46 -58.71
C LYS A 340 -4.57 -2.72 -57.54
N ALA A 341 -5.73 -2.12 -57.78
CA ALA A 341 -6.50 -1.39 -56.75
C ALA A 341 -7.04 -2.32 -55.65
N ALA A 342 -7.55 -3.50 -56.03
CA ALA A 342 -8.00 -4.50 -55.07
C ALA A 342 -6.84 -5.09 -54.24
N ARG A 343 -5.66 -5.29 -54.81
CA ARG A 343 -4.46 -5.69 -54.03
C ARG A 343 -4.02 -4.61 -53.05
N ALA A 344 -4.10 -3.33 -53.42
CA ALA A 344 -3.82 -2.23 -52.51
C ALA A 344 -4.83 -2.18 -51.34
N LEU A 345 -6.12 -2.36 -51.62
CA LEU A 345 -7.17 -2.49 -50.60
C LEU A 345 -6.91 -3.68 -49.68
N ALA A 346 -6.62 -4.85 -50.26
CA ALA A 346 -6.34 -6.07 -49.53
C ALA A 346 -5.10 -5.92 -48.63
N SER A 347 -4.04 -5.26 -49.10
CA SER A 347 -2.87 -4.92 -48.30
C SER A 347 -3.22 -4.00 -47.12
N GLY A 348 -4.04 -2.97 -47.35
CA GLY A 348 -4.54 -2.10 -46.28
C GLY A 348 -5.36 -2.83 -45.23
N ALA A 349 -6.23 -3.74 -45.66
CA ALA A 349 -7.01 -4.59 -44.77
C ALA A 349 -6.12 -5.55 -43.95
N SER A 350 -5.17 -6.23 -44.58
CA SER A 350 -4.18 -7.09 -43.89
C SER A 350 -3.38 -6.32 -42.85
N ARG A 351 -2.97 -5.07 -43.15
CA ARG A 351 -2.29 -4.23 -42.18
C ARG A 351 -3.17 -3.92 -40.97
N MET A 352 -4.43 -3.54 -41.18
CA MET A 352 -5.37 -3.25 -40.08
C MET A 352 -5.66 -4.49 -39.23
N ILE A 353 -5.72 -5.68 -39.84
CA ILE A 353 -5.78 -6.95 -39.11
C ILE A 353 -4.54 -7.11 -38.22
N GLY A 354 -3.35 -6.82 -38.76
CA GLY A 354 -2.10 -6.83 -38.00
C GLY A 354 -2.13 -5.87 -36.81
N ASP A 355 -2.61 -4.64 -37.02
CA ASP A 355 -2.73 -3.62 -35.97
C ASP A 355 -3.68 -4.08 -34.84
N LEU A 356 -4.84 -4.66 -35.20
CA LEU A 356 -5.81 -5.21 -34.24
C LEU A 356 -5.26 -6.38 -33.42
N GLN A 357 -4.61 -7.33 -34.10
CA GLN A 357 -4.01 -8.49 -33.43
C GLN A 357 -2.85 -8.08 -32.52
N ALA A 358 -2.05 -7.08 -32.91
CA ALA A 358 -1.01 -6.51 -32.06
C ALA A 358 -1.60 -5.81 -30.82
N MET A 359 -2.72 -5.11 -30.97
CA MET A 359 -3.43 -4.49 -29.85
C MET A 359 -3.96 -5.55 -28.87
N ARG A 360 -4.62 -6.58 -29.38
CA ARG A 360 -5.09 -7.72 -28.57
C ARG A 360 -3.94 -8.42 -27.84
N SER A 361 -2.79 -8.59 -28.50
CA SER A 361 -1.59 -9.15 -27.89
C SER A 361 -1.12 -8.30 -26.70
N ASN A 362 -1.02 -6.99 -26.87
CA ASN A 362 -0.63 -6.07 -25.80
C ASN A 362 -1.66 -6.03 -24.65
N GLY A 363 -2.95 -6.08 -24.96
CA GLY A 363 -4.03 -6.18 -23.97
C GLY A 363 -3.89 -7.44 -23.12
N ALA A 364 -3.70 -8.60 -23.76
CA ALA A 364 -3.52 -9.88 -23.10
C ALA A 364 -2.21 -9.95 -22.27
N LEU A 365 -1.12 -9.30 -22.70
CA LEU A 365 0.08 -9.15 -21.86
C LEU A 365 -0.19 -8.32 -20.59
N ALA A 366 -0.96 -7.25 -20.71
CA ALA A 366 -1.33 -6.43 -19.56
C ALA A 366 -2.25 -7.21 -18.59
N GLU A 367 -3.16 -8.03 -19.11
CA GLU A 367 -3.96 -8.97 -18.31
C GLU A 367 -3.10 -9.99 -17.58
N ALA A 368 -2.14 -10.61 -18.28
CA ALA A 368 -1.25 -11.58 -17.66
C ALA A 368 -0.49 -10.98 -16.46
N ARG A 369 0.01 -9.74 -16.60
CA ARG A 369 0.66 -8.99 -15.52
C ARG A 369 -0.29 -8.67 -14.37
N LEU A 370 -1.52 -8.26 -14.68
CA LEU A 370 -2.54 -8.00 -13.67
C LEU A 370 -2.85 -9.26 -12.85
N PHE A 371 -3.11 -10.39 -13.53
CA PHE A 371 -3.41 -11.65 -12.86
C PHE A 371 -2.21 -12.20 -12.07
N SER A 372 -0.99 -12.04 -12.57
CA SER A 372 0.22 -12.36 -11.80
C SER A 372 0.35 -11.51 -10.53
N THR A 373 0.02 -10.21 -10.61
CA THR A 373 0.00 -9.33 -9.42
C THR A 373 -1.06 -9.78 -8.40
N LEU A 374 -2.25 -10.15 -8.87
CA LEU A 374 -3.33 -10.69 -8.03
C LEU A 374 -2.93 -12.03 -7.38
N ALA A 375 -2.23 -12.90 -8.11
CA ALA A 375 -1.71 -14.15 -7.57
C ALA A 375 -0.67 -13.91 -6.47
N GLY A 376 0.23 -12.92 -6.63
CA GLY A 376 1.18 -12.52 -5.59
C GLY A 376 0.50 -11.95 -4.33
N ALA A 377 -0.65 -11.29 -4.50
CA ALA A 377 -1.45 -10.75 -3.40
C ALA A 377 -2.27 -11.83 -2.67
N ALA A 378 -2.49 -12.98 -3.31
CA ALA A 378 -3.44 -14.01 -2.87
C ALA A 378 -3.12 -14.55 -1.46
N GLY A 379 -1.84 -14.76 -1.15
CA GLY A 379 -1.40 -15.25 0.16
C GLY A 379 -1.71 -14.32 1.34
N MET A 380 -1.82 -13.01 1.10
CA MET A 380 -2.17 -12.01 2.12
C MET A 380 -3.66 -11.70 2.18
N THR A 381 -4.38 -11.94 1.09
CA THR A 381 -5.78 -11.53 0.91
C THR A 381 -6.77 -12.69 1.05
N GLY A 382 -6.28 -13.93 1.10
CA GLY A 382 -7.10 -15.14 1.24
C GLY A 382 -7.74 -15.63 -0.07
N ILE A 383 -7.37 -15.05 -1.21
CA ILE A 383 -7.81 -15.52 -2.53
C ILE A 383 -6.97 -16.73 -2.99
N SER A 384 -7.48 -17.56 -3.89
CA SER A 384 -6.71 -18.63 -4.52
C SER A 384 -5.67 -18.05 -5.48
N ALA A 385 -4.38 -18.27 -5.20
CA ALA A 385 -3.28 -17.93 -6.10
C ALA A 385 -3.35 -18.74 -7.41
N ASP A 386 -3.82 -19.99 -7.33
CA ASP A 386 -3.85 -20.92 -8.46
C ASP A 386 -4.80 -20.46 -9.57
N GLU A 387 -5.98 -19.94 -9.20
CA GLU A 387 -6.92 -19.40 -10.18
C GLU A 387 -6.32 -18.23 -10.96
N TRP A 388 -5.66 -17.30 -10.26
CA TRP A 388 -5.04 -16.14 -10.89
C TRP A 388 -3.82 -16.53 -11.73
N ASN A 389 -3.00 -17.48 -11.27
CA ASN A 389 -1.89 -18.01 -12.06
C ASN A 389 -2.36 -18.70 -13.34
N ALA A 390 -3.46 -19.46 -13.28
CA ALA A 390 -4.07 -20.08 -14.45
C ALA A 390 -4.57 -19.03 -15.45
N LYS A 391 -5.24 -17.96 -14.98
CA LYS A 391 -5.68 -16.84 -15.83
C LYS A 391 -4.50 -16.07 -16.43
N ALA A 392 -3.44 -15.84 -15.66
CA ALA A 392 -2.22 -15.20 -16.16
C ALA A 392 -1.59 -16.01 -17.31
N THR A 393 -1.47 -17.32 -17.11
CA THR A 393 -0.93 -18.25 -18.12
C THR A 393 -1.80 -18.28 -19.38
N SER A 394 -3.12 -18.32 -19.23
CA SER A 394 -4.06 -18.28 -20.35
C SER A 394 -3.93 -16.97 -21.14
N ALA A 395 -3.83 -15.82 -20.46
CA ALA A 395 -3.65 -14.53 -21.08
C ALA A 395 -2.31 -14.43 -21.84
N MET A 396 -1.22 -14.99 -21.31
CA MET A 396 0.05 -15.09 -22.06
C MET A 396 -0.10 -15.90 -23.34
N GLY A 397 -0.79 -17.05 -23.30
CA GLY A 397 -1.03 -17.86 -24.49
C GLY A 397 -1.85 -17.12 -25.55
N VAL A 398 -2.84 -16.32 -25.14
CA VAL A 398 -3.58 -15.43 -26.04
C VAL A 398 -2.66 -14.36 -26.63
N ALA A 399 -1.79 -13.77 -25.81
CA ALA A 399 -0.85 -12.74 -26.26
C ALA A 399 0.11 -13.25 -27.34
N GLU A 400 0.68 -14.44 -27.15
CA GLU A 400 1.57 -15.09 -28.13
C GLU A 400 0.82 -15.41 -29.43
N THR A 401 -0.36 -16.03 -29.33
CA THR A 401 -1.18 -16.36 -30.49
C THR A 401 -1.57 -15.12 -31.30
N ALA A 402 -2.00 -14.05 -30.63
CA ALA A 402 -2.36 -12.79 -31.27
C ALA A 402 -1.14 -12.09 -31.90
N ARG A 403 0.03 -12.18 -31.27
CA ARG A 403 1.28 -11.67 -31.84
C ARG A 403 1.65 -12.39 -33.14
N ASP A 404 1.58 -13.71 -33.17
CA ASP A 404 1.89 -14.49 -34.36
C ASP A 404 0.89 -14.22 -35.50
N ALA A 405 -0.38 -14.06 -35.15
CA ALA A 405 -1.41 -13.62 -36.08
C ALA A 405 -1.12 -12.21 -36.64
N ALA A 406 -0.69 -11.28 -35.79
CA ALA A 406 -0.30 -9.93 -36.21
C ALA A 406 0.88 -9.95 -37.18
N ARG A 407 1.93 -10.72 -36.87
CA ARG A 407 3.09 -10.90 -37.73
C ARG A 407 2.70 -11.46 -39.10
N THR A 408 1.87 -12.49 -39.11
CA THR A 408 1.36 -13.11 -40.35
C THR A 408 0.58 -12.10 -41.20
N ALA A 409 -0.27 -11.30 -40.56
CA ALA A 409 -1.07 -10.29 -41.25
C ALA A 409 -0.22 -9.14 -41.82
N TYR A 410 0.82 -8.69 -41.11
CA TYR A 410 1.77 -7.72 -41.64
C TYR A 410 2.58 -8.27 -42.81
N GLN A 411 3.02 -9.53 -42.76
CA GLN A 411 3.72 -10.17 -43.87
C GLN A 411 2.82 -10.25 -45.11
N ASP A 412 1.58 -10.70 -44.94
CA ASP A 412 0.59 -10.73 -46.02
C ASP A 412 0.28 -9.33 -46.57
N ALA A 413 0.29 -8.29 -45.72
CA ALA A 413 0.17 -6.90 -46.15
C ALA A 413 1.34 -6.47 -47.04
N LEU A 414 2.58 -6.85 -46.70
CA LEU A 414 3.78 -6.59 -47.51
C LEU A 414 3.73 -7.30 -48.86
N ASP A 415 3.37 -8.58 -48.88
CA ASP A 415 3.29 -9.38 -50.10
C ASP A 415 2.26 -8.80 -51.09
N LYS A 416 1.09 -8.42 -50.56
CA LYS A 416 0.03 -7.75 -51.35
C LYS A 416 0.44 -6.36 -51.82
N LEU A 417 1.17 -5.60 -51.00
CA LEU A 417 1.68 -4.28 -51.36
C LEU A 417 2.69 -4.38 -52.51
N ALA A 418 3.61 -5.34 -52.44
CA ALA A 418 4.59 -5.60 -53.49
C ALA A 418 3.89 -6.00 -54.81
N ALA A 419 2.90 -6.89 -54.75
CA ALA A 419 2.10 -7.30 -55.90
C ALA A 419 1.22 -6.17 -56.48
N ALA A 420 0.98 -5.10 -55.72
CA ALA A 420 0.28 -3.90 -56.16
C ALA A 420 1.23 -2.80 -56.71
N GLY A 421 2.55 -3.01 -56.67
CA GLY A 421 3.54 -1.97 -57.00
C GLY A 421 3.49 -0.78 -56.02
N GLY A 422 3.32 -1.08 -54.73
CA GLY A 422 3.13 -0.09 -53.67
C GLY A 422 4.35 0.78 -53.39
N LEU A 423 4.12 1.84 -52.61
CA LEU A 423 5.14 2.83 -52.26
C LEU A 423 6.10 2.29 -51.20
N GLU A 424 7.40 2.51 -51.39
CA GLU A 424 8.46 2.10 -50.46
C GLU A 424 8.22 2.63 -49.04
N ALA A 425 7.72 3.86 -48.91
CA ALA A 425 7.39 4.46 -47.61
C ALA A 425 6.32 3.68 -46.82
N THR A 426 5.37 3.01 -47.50
CA THR A 426 4.35 2.18 -46.84
C THR A 426 4.95 0.83 -46.42
N ARG A 427 5.82 0.26 -47.26
CA ARG A 427 6.57 -0.95 -46.96
C ARG A 427 7.41 -0.79 -45.69
N THR A 428 8.23 0.26 -45.64
CA THR A 428 9.09 0.56 -44.48
C THR A 428 8.28 0.72 -43.19
N LYS A 429 7.08 1.32 -43.26
CA LYS A 429 6.21 1.47 -42.08
C LYS A 429 5.70 0.12 -41.56
N ILE A 430 5.33 -0.80 -42.45
CA ILE A 430 4.87 -2.13 -42.04
C ILE A 430 6.03 -2.93 -41.44
N GLU A 431 7.22 -2.85 -42.04
CA GLU A 431 8.44 -3.47 -41.49
C GLU A 431 8.80 -2.91 -40.10
N GLN A 432 8.65 -1.59 -39.89
CA GLN A 432 8.82 -0.97 -38.57
C GLN A 432 7.80 -1.49 -37.54
N LEU A 433 6.55 -1.71 -37.94
CA LEU A 433 5.52 -2.28 -37.06
C LEU A 433 5.85 -3.73 -36.68
N MET A 434 6.33 -4.53 -37.63
CA MET A 434 6.80 -5.89 -37.36
C MET A 434 8.00 -5.90 -36.40
N ASN A 435 8.98 -5.01 -36.61
CA ASN A 435 10.13 -4.89 -35.71
C ASN A 435 9.72 -4.43 -34.30
N ALA A 436 8.78 -3.50 -34.19
CA ALA A 436 8.24 -3.05 -32.91
C ALA A 436 7.48 -4.17 -32.18
N LEU A 437 6.71 -4.97 -32.92
CA LEU A 437 6.05 -6.17 -32.39
C LEU A 437 7.07 -7.20 -31.89
N ASP A 438 8.21 -7.31 -32.58
CA ASP A 438 9.27 -8.22 -32.17
C ASP A 438 10.06 -7.77 -30.95
N GLY A 439 10.36 -6.48 -30.86
CA GLY A 439 11.01 -5.86 -29.71
C GLY A 439 10.14 -5.80 -28.44
N ALA A 440 8.81 -5.94 -28.58
CA ALA A 440 7.89 -6.03 -27.45
C ALA A 440 7.88 -7.43 -26.77
N ARG A 441 8.79 -8.34 -27.16
CA ARG A 441 9.00 -9.60 -26.44
C ARG A 441 9.44 -9.26 -25.02
N ILE A 442 8.57 -9.51 -24.06
CA ILE A 442 8.98 -9.61 -22.65
C ILE A 442 10.02 -10.74 -22.64
N GLU A 443 11.29 -10.41 -22.38
CA GLU A 443 12.22 -11.42 -21.90
C GLU A 443 11.55 -12.05 -20.68
N ASN A 444 11.26 -13.35 -20.77
CA ASN A 444 10.74 -14.13 -19.67
C ASN A 444 11.82 -14.15 -18.56
N ASP A 445 11.91 -13.09 -17.77
CA ASP A 445 12.57 -13.06 -16.46
C ASP A 445 11.67 -13.77 -15.41
N SER A 446 11.06 -14.87 -15.83
CA SER A 446 10.47 -15.88 -14.94
C SER A 446 11.53 -16.57 -14.06
N ALA A 447 12.81 -16.17 -14.14
CA ALA A 447 13.87 -16.61 -13.24
C ALA A 447 14.11 -15.67 -12.04
N ASP A 448 13.64 -14.41 -12.07
CA ASP A 448 13.95 -13.40 -11.03
C ASP A 448 12.71 -12.91 -10.23
N MET A 449 11.53 -13.47 -10.49
CA MET A 449 10.33 -13.29 -9.64
C MET A 449 10.21 -14.40 -8.58
N ALA A 450 11.33 -14.87 -8.02
CA ALA A 450 11.26 -15.60 -6.77
C ALA A 450 10.82 -14.61 -5.67
N PRO A 451 9.80 -14.92 -4.85
CA PRO A 451 9.54 -14.11 -3.67
C PRO A 451 10.84 -14.04 -2.85
N PRO A 452 11.19 -12.88 -2.27
CA PRO A 452 12.36 -12.80 -1.41
C PRO A 452 12.23 -13.90 -0.35
N PRO A 453 13.26 -14.73 -0.11
CA PRO A 453 13.18 -15.75 0.92
C PRO A 453 12.97 -15.04 2.26
N MET A 454 11.78 -15.19 2.83
CA MET A 454 11.53 -14.94 4.24
C MET A 454 12.25 -16.03 5.04
N ASN A 455 13.56 -15.86 5.22
CA ASN A 455 14.29 -16.53 6.30
C ASN A 455 15.02 -15.45 7.09
N ALA A 456 14.36 -15.01 8.16
CA ALA A 456 15.03 -14.39 9.28
C ALA A 456 15.95 -15.44 9.93
N GLN A 457 17.23 -15.39 9.58
CA GLN A 457 18.28 -15.95 10.41
C GLN A 457 19.22 -14.82 10.82
N THR A 458 19.08 -14.47 12.10
CA THR A 458 20.01 -13.72 12.93
C THR A 458 21.47 -14.01 12.59
N SER A 459 22.21 -13.00 12.17
CA SER A 459 23.69 -13.00 12.18
C SER A 459 24.18 -11.57 12.43
N ALA A 460 24.96 -11.42 13.51
CA ALA A 460 25.54 -10.18 14.02
C ALA A 460 26.43 -9.44 12.98
N PRO A 461 26.71 -8.13 13.17
CA PRO A 461 27.36 -7.31 12.14
C PRO A 461 28.87 -7.57 12.08
N ALA A 462 29.37 -7.83 10.86
CA ALA A 462 30.78 -7.79 10.55
C ALA A 462 31.23 -6.36 10.19
N ALA A 463 32.43 -6.01 10.65
CA ALA A 463 33.04 -4.70 10.62
C ALA A 463 33.22 -4.07 9.23
N MET A 464 33.10 -2.74 9.18
CA MET A 464 33.51 -1.89 8.04
C MET A 464 35.03 -1.87 7.84
N PRO A 465 35.50 -1.57 6.61
CA PRO A 465 36.65 -0.71 6.38
C PRO A 465 36.20 0.64 5.79
N GLY A 466 36.74 1.71 6.36
CA GLY A 466 36.30 3.09 6.13
C GLY A 466 36.69 3.71 4.79
N ALA A 467 36.06 4.86 4.52
CA ALA A 467 36.56 5.87 3.63
C ALA A 467 36.14 7.26 4.15
N SER A 468 37.16 8.06 4.40
CA SER A 468 37.14 9.48 4.77
C SER A 468 36.56 10.38 3.67
N GLY A 469 35.85 11.43 4.07
CA GLY A 469 35.53 12.55 3.18
C GLY A 469 34.68 13.62 3.88
N ALA A 470 35.34 14.68 4.36
CA ALA A 470 34.73 15.83 5.02
C ALA A 470 33.97 16.74 4.03
N GLY A 471 32.86 17.32 4.50
CA GLY A 471 32.15 18.40 3.81
C GLY A 471 30.91 18.85 4.59
N ALA A 472 31.04 19.95 5.34
CA ALA A 472 30.01 20.54 6.18
C ALA A 472 28.90 21.25 5.38
N GLY A 473 27.68 21.29 5.93
CA GLY A 473 26.65 22.27 5.52
C GLY A 473 25.19 21.86 5.79
N SER A 474 24.62 22.39 6.88
CA SER A 474 23.22 22.80 7.08
C SER A 474 22.05 21.93 6.59
N GLY A 475 21.09 21.64 7.48
CA GLY A 475 19.71 21.39 7.05
C GLY A 475 18.89 20.49 7.96
N PHE A 476 18.48 21.02 9.12
CA PHE A 476 17.45 20.45 9.99
C PHE A 476 16.07 20.55 9.32
N MET A 477 15.82 19.76 8.28
CA MET A 477 14.50 19.53 7.65
C MET A 477 14.56 18.23 6.85
N GLY A 478 14.02 17.14 7.38
CA GLY A 478 13.98 15.88 6.66
C GLY A 478 13.73 14.64 7.51
N MET A 479 12.71 14.65 8.38
CA MET A 479 12.14 13.40 8.90
C MET A 479 10.74 13.22 8.32
N GLY A 480 10.71 12.72 7.09
CA GLY A 480 9.53 12.10 6.51
C GLY A 480 9.62 10.59 6.68
N SER A 481 8.66 10.01 7.40
CA SER A 481 8.14 8.65 7.21
C SER A 481 9.14 7.47 7.13
N ARG A 482 10.19 7.44 7.97
CA ARG A 482 10.91 6.19 8.23
C ARG A 482 10.55 5.71 9.63
N GLY A 483 9.93 4.53 9.69
CA GLY A 483 9.70 3.83 10.95
C GLY A 483 11.01 3.46 11.64
N PHE A 484 10.94 3.08 12.91
CA PHE A 484 12.11 2.64 13.67
C PHE A 484 12.59 1.29 13.14
N ASP A 485 13.89 1.19 12.85
CA ASP A 485 14.49 -0.02 12.27
C ASP A 485 14.61 -1.18 13.29
N SER A 486 14.34 -0.94 14.58
CA SER A 486 14.23 -1.98 15.61
C SER A 486 13.40 -1.54 16.84
N PRO A 487 12.92 -2.48 17.67
CA PRO A 487 12.27 -2.19 18.96
C PRO A 487 13.16 -1.40 19.94
N GLU A 488 14.47 -1.61 19.90
CA GLU A 488 15.44 -0.86 20.71
C GLU A 488 15.55 0.59 20.24
N ALA A 489 15.47 0.86 18.94
CA ALA A 489 15.45 2.22 18.40
C ALA A 489 14.16 2.98 18.78
N LEU A 490 13.03 2.25 18.89
CA LEU A 490 11.77 2.80 19.42
C LEU A 490 11.91 3.12 20.92
N LEU A 491 12.51 2.23 21.70
CA LEU A 491 12.74 2.43 23.13
C LEU A 491 13.73 3.57 23.39
N GLU A 492 14.82 3.69 22.64
CA GLU A 492 15.73 4.84 22.70
C GLU A 492 15.03 6.14 22.29
N GLY A 493 14.16 6.08 21.28
CA GLY A 493 13.31 7.21 20.87
C GLY A 493 12.38 7.66 22.00
N LEU A 494 11.67 6.73 22.64
CA LEU A 494 10.77 7.02 23.76
C LEU A 494 11.51 7.51 25.01
N VAL A 495 12.67 6.94 25.31
CA VAL A 495 13.54 7.39 26.41
C VAL A 495 14.09 8.79 26.13
N SER A 496 14.42 9.13 24.89
CA SER A 496 14.85 10.49 24.52
C SER A 496 13.73 11.53 24.69
N ILE A 497 12.47 11.17 24.39
CA ILE A 497 11.29 12.03 24.59
C ILE A 497 10.98 12.18 26.08
N GLN A 498 11.10 11.10 26.86
CA GLN A 498 10.92 11.12 28.31
C GLN A 498 11.99 11.99 28.98
N ASN A 499 13.25 11.89 28.55
CA ASN A 499 14.35 12.74 29.03
C ASN A 499 14.19 14.20 28.60
N ALA A 500 13.62 14.48 27.43
CA ALA A 500 13.26 15.85 27.01
C ALA A 500 12.10 16.43 27.85
N SER A 501 11.19 15.58 28.37
CA SER A 501 10.07 16.00 29.21
C SER A 501 10.43 16.27 30.68
N ALA A 502 11.55 15.74 31.15
CA ALA A 502 12.06 15.96 32.52
C ALA A 502 12.55 17.40 32.76
N GLY A 503 12.69 18.22 31.71
CA GLY A 503 13.09 19.63 31.75
C GLY A 503 11.95 20.67 31.68
N GLY A 504 10.68 20.24 31.67
CA GLY A 504 9.52 21.13 31.65
C GLY A 504 8.87 21.25 30.26
N THR A 505 7.59 20.89 30.21
CA THR A 505 6.61 20.95 29.10
C THR A 505 7.07 20.35 27.74
N PRO A 506 6.42 19.28 27.25
CA PRO A 506 6.75 18.71 25.95
C PRO A 506 6.54 19.74 24.82
N PRO A 507 7.38 19.73 23.77
CA PRO A 507 7.28 20.68 22.67
C PRO A 507 5.91 20.56 21.97
N PRO A 508 5.29 21.68 21.57
CA PRO A 508 4.01 21.66 20.86
C PRO A 508 4.13 20.82 19.58
N GLY A 509 3.36 19.74 19.49
CA GLY A 509 3.39 18.82 18.35
C GLY A 509 3.92 17.42 18.64
N ALA A 510 4.62 17.20 19.76
CA ALA A 510 5.16 15.86 20.10
C ALA A 510 4.07 14.77 20.13
N MET A 511 2.88 15.09 20.64
CA MET A 511 1.76 14.15 20.68
C MET A 511 1.10 13.95 19.30
N ARG A 512 1.18 14.96 18.42
CA ARG A 512 0.71 14.87 17.03
C ARG A 512 1.65 14.02 16.18
N ASP A 513 2.95 14.11 16.42
CA ASP A 513 3.96 13.31 15.74
C ASP A 513 3.93 11.85 16.21
N ILE A 514 3.71 11.60 17.51
CA ILE A 514 3.48 10.26 18.07
C ILE A 514 2.22 9.62 17.47
N MET A 515 1.12 10.37 17.30
CA MET A 515 -0.11 9.86 16.68
C MET A 515 0.01 9.69 15.15
N GLY A 516 0.74 10.59 14.48
CA GLY A 516 1.04 10.50 13.06
C GLY A 516 1.93 9.28 12.71
N MET A 517 2.86 8.92 13.60
CA MET A 517 3.69 7.72 13.45
C MET A 517 2.92 6.41 13.70
N MET A 518 1.74 6.45 14.33
CA MET A 518 0.88 5.29 14.57
C MET A 518 -0.24 5.10 13.51
N TYR A 519 -0.26 5.89 12.43
CA TYR A 519 -1.33 5.89 11.41
C TYR A 519 -2.75 5.95 12.01
N LEU A 520 -2.93 6.71 13.09
CA LEU A 520 -4.26 7.09 13.56
C LEU A 520 -4.64 8.40 12.86
N GLU A 521 -5.67 8.35 12.02
CA GLU A 521 -6.22 9.55 11.38
C GLU A 521 -6.71 10.58 12.41
N ASP A 522 -6.65 11.84 11.98
CA ASP A 522 -6.97 13.09 12.68
C ASP A 522 -8.06 12.98 13.78
N PRO A 523 -7.78 13.37 15.05
CA PRO A 523 -8.77 13.32 16.14
C PRO A 523 -10.01 14.19 15.92
N GLN A 524 -10.02 15.05 14.89
CA GLN A 524 -11.21 15.83 14.51
C GLN A 524 -12.31 14.98 13.88
N VAL A 525 -12.02 13.78 13.33
CA VAL A 525 -13.03 12.90 12.73
C VAL A 525 -13.83 12.12 13.78
N LEU A 526 -13.27 11.92 14.99
CA LEU A 526 -13.94 11.21 16.08
C LEU A 526 -14.88 12.08 16.94
N MET A 527 -14.90 13.40 16.73
CA MET A 527 -15.71 14.34 17.53
C MET A 527 -16.94 14.94 16.81
N GLN A 528 -17.29 14.47 15.60
CA GLN A 528 -18.46 15.00 14.86
C GLN A 528 -19.75 14.16 14.97
N ASN A 529 -19.78 13.10 15.78
CA ASN A 529 -21.01 12.35 16.08
C ASN A 529 -21.29 12.29 17.59
N GLN A 530 -21.41 13.46 18.23
CA GLN A 530 -22.19 13.64 19.47
C GLN A 530 -23.10 14.85 19.34
#